data_AF-A0AAW6IAP5-F1
#
_entry.id   AF-A0AAW6IAP5-F1
#
_cell.length_a   1.000
_cell.length_b   1.000
_cell.length_c   1.000
_cell.angle_alpha   90.00
_cell.angle_beta   90.00
_cell.angle_gamma   90.00
#
_symmetry.space_group_name_H-M   'P 1'
#
loop_
_entity.id
_entity.type
_entity.pdbx_description
1 polymer ?
#
loop_
_entity_poly.entity_id
_entity_poly.type
_entity_poly.pdbx_seq_one_letter_code
_entity_poly.pdbx_strand_id
1 'polypeptide(L)'
;MRIKKGFVLRRMCGEHVVTADSLEQINFNKLVTLNESAAYLWQAVEDRDFSPELLAGLLAERYGIDHDRASADAVNICEAWQKAGVTE
;
A
#
# COMPACT_ATOMS: atom_id res chain seq x y z
N MET A 1 2.17 -3.89 10.99
CA MET A 1 2.92 -3.83 9.72
C MET A 1 3.27 -2.38 9.45
N ARG A 2 4.39 -2.13 8.78
CA ARG A 2 4.81 -0.78 8.40
C ARG A 2 5.40 -0.78 6.99
N ILE A 3 5.20 0.31 6.25
CA ILE A 3 5.89 0.49 4.96
C ILE A 3 7.38 0.74 5.26
N LYS A 4 8.26 0.01 4.55
CA LYS A 4 9.71 0.16 4.73
C LYS A 4 10.13 1.56 4.33
N LYS A 5 11.09 2.12 5.07
CA LYS A 5 11.66 3.42 4.73
C LYS A 5 12.34 3.37 3.36
N GLY A 6 12.23 4.45 2.62
CA GLY A 6 12.80 4.57 1.28
C GLY A 6 11.81 4.25 0.16
N PHE A 7 10.59 3.76 0.42
CA PHE A 7 9.54 3.69 -0.61
C PHE A 7 8.70 4.96 -0.63
N VAL A 8 8.62 5.61 -1.78
CA VAL A 8 7.88 6.86 -1.99
C VAL A 8 6.84 6.65 -3.08
N LEU A 9 5.59 7.04 -2.80
CA LEU A 9 4.54 7.06 -3.80
C LEU A 9 4.73 8.26 -4.74
N ARG A 10 4.94 8.00 -6.03
CA ARG A 10 5.03 9.03 -7.06
C ARG A 10 3.87 8.86 -8.05
N ARG A 11 3.29 9.98 -8.47
CA ARG A 11 2.27 10.00 -9.52
C ARG A 11 2.93 10.32 -10.86
N MET A 12 2.84 9.41 -11.84
CA MET A 12 3.37 9.61 -13.19
C MET A 12 2.28 9.28 -14.21
N CYS A 13 2.06 10.17 -15.18
CA CYS A 13 1.08 9.99 -16.28
C CYS A 13 -0.36 9.58 -15.86
N GLY A 14 -0.80 9.97 -14.66
CA GLY A 14 -2.13 9.62 -14.14
C GLY A 14 -2.20 8.33 -13.32
N GLU A 15 -1.11 7.55 -13.29
CA GLU A 15 -0.97 6.34 -12.48
C GLU A 15 -0.18 6.60 -11.20
N HIS A 16 -0.41 5.77 -10.18
CA HIS A 16 0.29 5.81 -8.90
C HIS A 16 1.34 4.70 -8.85
N VAL A 17 2.61 5.08 -8.75
CA VAL A 17 3.76 4.16 -8.76
C VAL A 17 4.55 4.33 -7.48
N VAL A 18 4.81 3.23 -6.77
CA VAL A 18 5.73 3.25 -5.62
C VAL A 18 7.17 3.08 -6.14
N THR A 19 8.04 4.04 -5.82
CA THR A 19 9.46 4.05 -6.20
C THR A 19 10.35 4.09 -4.97
N ALA A 20 11.45 3.35 -4.97
CA ALA A 20 12.45 3.44 -3.90
C ALA A 20 13.36 4.68 -4.10
N ASP A 21 13.41 5.62 -3.14
CA ASP A 21 14.32 6.76 -3.13
C ASP A 21 15.64 6.38 -2.42
N SER A 22 16.65 6.11 -3.25
CA SER A 22 18.09 6.22 -3.00
C SER A 22 18.85 5.17 -2.14
N LEU A 23 19.77 4.48 -2.85
CA LEU A 23 21.16 4.10 -2.52
C LEU A 23 21.56 2.87 -1.70
N GLU A 24 20.67 2.12 -1.06
CA GLU A 24 21.08 0.85 -0.42
C GLU A 24 20.21 -0.33 -0.87
N GLN A 25 20.65 -0.99 -1.95
CA GLN A 25 20.32 -2.39 -2.31
C GLN A 25 18.85 -2.87 -2.23
N ILE A 26 17.86 -1.99 -2.38
CA ILE A 26 16.49 -2.44 -2.63
C ILE A 26 16.37 -2.69 -4.13
N ASN A 27 16.34 -3.97 -4.51
CA ASN A 27 16.13 -4.44 -5.88
C ASN A 27 15.18 -3.52 -6.67
N PHE A 28 15.76 -2.68 -7.54
CA PHE A 28 15.08 -1.71 -8.41
C PHE A 28 14.07 -2.35 -9.39
N ASN A 29 13.91 -3.67 -9.35
CA ASN A 29 13.04 -4.44 -10.22
C ASN A 29 11.62 -4.66 -9.66
N LYS A 30 11.25 -3.99 -8.56
CA LYS A 30 9.90 -4.09 -7.96
C LYS A 30 9.14 -2.78 -8.11
N LEU A 31 8.82 -2.43 -9.35
CA LEU A 31 7.77 -1.47 -9.64
C LEU A 31 6.43 -2.09 -9.20
N VAL A 32 5.86 -1.56 -8.12
CA VAL A 32 4.49 -1.92 -7.70
C VAL A 32 3.58 -0.83 -8.20
N THR A 33 2.83 -1.13 -9.26
CA THR A 33 1.75 -0.27 -9.73
C THR A 33 0.57 -0.41 -8.78
N LEU A 34 0.12 0.71 -8.21
CA LEU A 34 -1.04 0.73 -7.33
C LEU A 34 -2.25 1.22 -8.12
N ASN A 35 -3.36 0.50 -8.00
CA ASN A 35 -4.66 1.04 -8.39
C ASN A 35 -5.06 2.17 -7.43
N GLU A 36 -6.14 2.89 -7.74
CA GLU A 36 -6.55 4.07 -6.97
C GLU A 36 -6.80 3.75 -5.48
N SER A 37 -7.49 2.63 -5.19
CA SER A 37 -7.76 2.20 -3.82
C SER A 37 -6.49 1.84 -3.05
N ALA A 38 -5.54 1.15 -3.70
CA ALA A 38 -4.27 0.78 -3.11
C ALA A 38 -3.37 2.01 -2.86
N ALA A 39 -3.37 2.97 -3.78
CA ALA A 39 -2.65 4.24 -3.62
C ALA A 39 -3.22 5.05 -2.45
N TYR A 40 -4.55 5.12 -2.33
CA TYR A 40 -5.20 5.74 -1.18
C TYR A 40 -4.77 5.10 0.14
N LEU A 41 -4.82 3.77 0.23
CA LEU A 41 -4.39 3.05 1.43
C LEU A 41 -2.92 3.29 1.75
N TRP A 42 -2.05 3.28 0.73
CA TRP A 42 -0.64 3.58 0.88
C TRP A 42 -0.42 4.96 1.49
N GLN A 43 -1.04 6.01 0.93
CA GLN A 43 -0.94 7.37 1.46
C GLN A 43 -1.45 7.49 2.90
N ALA A 44 -2.49 6.72 3.24
CA ALA A 44 -3.03 6.72 4.58
C ALA A 44 -2.11 6.05 5.61
N VAL A 45 -1.09 5.28 5.19
CA VAL A 45 -0.23 4.50 6.10
C VAL A 45 1.28 4.62 5.83
N GLU A 46 1.72 5.47 4.90
CA GLU A 46 3.13 5.61 4.50
C GLU A 46 4.07 5.95 5.67
N ASP A 47 3.60 6.71 6.65
CA ASP A 47 4.39 7.15 7.81
C ASP A 47 3.97 6.55 9.16
N ARG A 48 3.09 5.52 9.15
CA ARG A 48 2.60 4.92 10.40
C ARG A 48 2.47 3.41 10.33
N ASP A 49 2.43 2.80 11.50
CA ASP A 49 2.07 1.40 11.66
C ASP A 49 0.59 1.19 11.33
N PHE A 50 0.30 0.07 10.66
CA PHE A 50 -1.05 -0.30 10.25
C PHE A 50 -1.30 -1.80 10.42
N SER A 51 -2.58 -2.15 10.42
CA SER A 51 -3.09 -3.51 10.42
C SER A 51 -4.12 -3.71 9.31
N PRO A 52 -4.43 -4.96 8.92
CA PRO A 52 -5.51 -5.23 7.98
C PRO A 52 -6.86 -4.63 8.43
N GLU A 53 -7.17 -4.63 9.74
CA GLU A 53 -8.42 -4.01 10.22
C GLU A 53 -8.46 -2.50 9.99
N LEU A 54 -7.32 -1.81 10.15
CA LEU A 54 -7.23 -0.38 9.85
C LEU A 54 -7.49 -0.10 8.36
N LEU A 55 -6.87 -0.88 7.48
CA LEU A 55 -7.07 -0.73 6.03
C LEU A 55 -8.51 -1.06 5.61
N ALA A 56 -9.11 -2.08 6.23
CA ALA A 56 -10.51 -2.43 6.01
C ALA A 56 -11.44 -1.28 6.41
N GLY A 57 -11.21 -0.65 7.56
CA GLY A 57 -11.95 0.53 8.00
C GLY A 57 -11.83 1.69 6.99
N LEU A 58 -10.62 1.96 6.50
CA LEU A 58 -10.37 3.01 5.50
C LEU A 58 -11.08 2.72 4.16
N LEU A 59 -11.12 1.47 3.72
CA LEU A 59 -11.85 1.06 2.51
C LEU A 59 -13.36 1.17 2.69
N ALA A 60 -13.89 0.66 3.81
CA ALA A 60 -15.31 0.73 4.12
C ALA A 60 -15.80 2.18 4.22
N GLU A 61 -15.03 3.06 4.88
CA GLU A 61 -15.37 4.48 5.01
C GLU A 61 -15.33 5.20 3.66
N ARG A 62 -14.29 4.97 2.85
CA ARG A 62 -14.12 5.68 1.57
C ARG A 62 -15.09 5.22 0.49
N TYR A 63 -15.37 3.91 0.42
CA TYR A 63 -16.14 3.32 -0.67
C TYR A 63 -17.54 2.86 -0.25
N GLY A 64 -17.90 2.95 1.03
CA GLY A 64 -19.22 2.54 1.53
C GLY A 64 -19.50 1.05 1.35
N ILE A 65 -18.45 0.21 1.37
CA ILE A 65 -18.56 -1.24 1.16
C ILE A 65 -18.71 -2.00 2.47
N ASP A 66 -19.24 -3.22 2.40
CA ASP A 66 -19.35 -4.13 3.55
C ASP A 66 -17.99 -4.40 4.20
N HIS A 67 -17.96 -4.44 5.53
CA HIS A 67 -16.76 -4.70 6.32
C HIS A 67 -16.11 -6.04 5.96
N ASP A 68 -16.89 -7.09 5.67
CA ASP A 68 -16.39 -8.39 5.21
C ASP A 68 -15.59 -8.27 3.91
N ARG A 69 -16.11 -7.50 2.93
CA ARG A 69 -15.40 -7.26 1.66
C ARG A 69 -14.15 -6.43 1.88
N ALA A 70 -14.26 -5.35 2.63
CA ALA A 70 -13.15 -4.48 2.96
C ALA A 70 -12.02 -5.23 3.69
N SER A 71 -12.38 -6.14 4.60
CA SER A 71 -11.45 -7.00 5.32
C SER A 71 -10.73 -7.97 4.38
N ALA A 72 -11.46 -8.64 3.49
CA ALA A 72 -10.86 -9.52 2.49
C ALA A 72 -9.88 -8.77 1.58
N ASP A 73 -10.25 -7.59 1.08
CA ASP A 73 -9.37 -6.75 0.25
C ASP A 73 -8.16 -6.24 1.03
N ALA A 74 -8.34 -5.83 2.29
CA ALA A 74 -7.28 -5.38 3.19
C ALA A 74 -6.27 -6.49 3.50
N VAL A 75 -6.72 -7.72 3.69
CA VAL A 75 -5.84 -8.88 3.87
C VAL A 75 -5.06 -9.15 2.59
N ASN A 76 -5.73 -9.19 1.44
CA ASN A 76 -5.10 -9.43 0.14
C ASN A 76 -4.01 -8.40 -0.18
N ILE A 77 -4.25 -7.11 0.08
CA ILE A 77 -3.26 -6.08 -0.18
C ILE A 77 -2.08 -6.13 0.81
N CYS A 78 -2.33 -6.44 2.08
CA CYS A 78 -1.27 -6.67 3.06
C CYS A 78 -0.34 -7.81 2.61
N GLU A 79 -0.91 -8.94 2.16
CA GLU A 79 -0.13 -10.06 1.63
C GLU A 79 0.66 -9.68 0.37
N ALA A 80 0.04 -8.92 -0.54
CA ALA A 80 0.69 -8.45 -1.75
C ALA A 80 1.89 -7.56 -1.44
N TRP A 81 1.76 -6.65 -0.47
CA TRP A 81 2.84 -5.78 -0.02
C TRP A 81 3.97 -6.56 0.69
N GLN A 82 3.64 -7.58 1.48
CA GLN A 82 4.64 -8.47 2.09
C GLN A 82 5.40 -9.27 1.02
N LYS A 83 4.70 -9.87 0.05
CA LYS A 83 5.30 -10.62 -1.08
C LYS A 83 6.16 -9.70 -1.96
N ALA A 84 5.72 -8.46 -2.17
CA ALA A 84 6.51 -7.43 -2.84
C ALA A 84 7.72 -7.00 -1.99
N GLY A 85 7.71 -7.23 -0.67
CA GLY A 85 8.81 -6.89 0.22
C GLY A 85 8.88 -5.40 0.55
N VAL A 86 7.78 -4.67 0.36
CA VAL A 86 7.67 -3.22 0.59
C VAL A 86 7.20 -2.87 2.00
N THR A 87 6.75 -3.87 2.77
CA THR A 87 6.38 -3.75 4.19
C THR A 87 7.23 -4.64 5.09
N GLU A 88 7.37 -4.25 6.34
CA GLU A 88 8.00 -4.99 7.46
C GLU A 88 7.06 -5.15 8.67
#